data_AF-Q4E4D7-F1
#
_entry.id   AF-Q4E4D7-F1
#
_cell.length_a   1.000
_cell.length_b   1.000
_cell.length_c   1.000
_cell.angle_alpha   90.00
_cell.angle_beta   90.00
_cell.angle_gamma   90.00
#
_symmetry.space_group_name_H-M   'P 1'
#
loop_
_entity.id
_entity.type
_entity.pdbx_description
1 polymer ?
#
loop_
_entity_poly.entity_id
_entity_poly.type
_entity_poly.pdbx_seq_one_letter_code
_entity_poly.pdbx_strand_id
1 'polypeptide(L)'
;MSSQSMAVDVLVKACQDGDAYSGLQTFKAALQRKVRLRDEAAAHAMLLEAFQQAAVPFRSAETASELVSKLFPILKDFGHNGDLWGIEKVRAIISCFMNVPEGEVSVAWCQSHVQFVVSALGWWRAGKNPQDCVDGETSINFSVFLNEALCHANMRLAHCTEDDEEASCEALANAYKASLCCALNMELILSVVMELRCRLTETERVFLVARTIHGLLSATGEDMGVSPRRALDTARSMLSHEAVPAEHAALGSFLHDVLFIFDSVLKTPTRPSVEQLGGRVIEALCRAYATALEPVADLDWVALLHALCTESE
;
A
#
# COMPACT_ATOMS: atom_id res chain seq x y z
N MET A 1 -6.64 40.86 -0.84
CA MET A 1 -6.60 39.41 -0.57
C MET A 1 -7.62 38.74 -1.49
N SER A 2 -7.25 37.68 -2.21
CA SER A 2 -8.25 36.91 -2.97
C SER A 2 -9.20 36.22 -1.99
N SER A 3 -10.43 35.93 -2.41
CA SER A 3 -11.38 35.19 -1.56
C SER A 3 -10.87 33.79 -1.17
N GLN A 4 -9.87 33.25 -1.89
CA GLN A 4 -9.22 31.97 -1.58
C GLN A 4 -8.40 32.11 -0.30
N SER A 5 -7.47 33.08 -0.25
CA SER A 5 -6.61 33.31 0.92
C SER A 5 -7.44 33.56 2.17
N MET A 6 -8.51 34.36 2.08
CA MET A 6 -9.39 34.59 3.24
C MET A 6 -10.02 33.31 3.80
N ALA A 7 -10.41 32.35 2.98
CA ALA A 7 -11.05 31.12 3.46
C ALA A 7 -10.06 30.17 4.14
N VAL A 8 -8.83 30.09 3.61
CA VAL A 8 -7.74 29.34 4.24
C VAL A 8 -7.33 30.01 5.55
N ASP A 9 -7.19 31.34 5.57
CA ASP A 9 -6.84 32.10 6.79
C ASP A 9 -7.86 31.90 7.92
N VAL A 10 -9.15 31.86 7.58
CA VAL A 10 -10.23 31.57 8.54
C VAL A 10 -10.10 30.14 9.09
N LEU A 11 -9.80 29.16 8.24
CA LEU A 11 -9.60 27.78 8.67
C LEU A 11 -8.34 27.63 9.55
N VAL A 12 -7.26 28.32 9.20
CA VAL A 12 -6.02 28.40 10.00
C VAL A 12 -6.32 28.92 11.39
N LYS A 13 -7.02 30.05 11.49
CA LYS A 13 -7.39 30.64 12.78
C LYS A 13 -8.31 29.73 13.58
N ALA A 14 -9.30 29.12 12.94
CA ALA A 14 -10.20 28.17 13.57
C ALA A 14 -9.46 26.94 14.15
N CYS A 15 -8.49 26.38 13.42
CA CYS A 15 -7.64 25.30 13.91
C CYS A 15 -6.75 25.76 15.08
N GLN A 16 -6.20 26.97 15.01
CA GLN A 16 -5.41 27.57 16.09
C GLN A 16 -6.23 27.77 17.37
N ASP A 17 -7.48 28.20 17.24
CA ASP A 17 -8.40 28.48 18.35
C ASP A 17 -9.06 27.19 18.88
N GLY A 18 -8.83 26.03 18.26
CA GLY A 18 -9.41 24.74 18.67
C GLY A 18 -10.86 24.50 18.22
N ASP A 19 -11.39 25.34 17.33
CA ASP A 19 -12.73 25.23 16.74
C ASP A 19 -12.66 25.00 15.23
N ALA A 20 -12.00 23.92 14.81
CA ALA A 20 -11.81 23.59 13.39
C ALA A 20 -13.13 23.50 12.62
N TYR A 21 -14.22 23.09 13.27
CA TYR A 21 -15.54 22.91 12.66
C TYR A 21 -16.06 24.20 12.01
N SER A 22 -16.05 25.33 12.72
CA SER A 22 -16.59 26.59 12.19
C SER A 22 -15.77 27.10 10.99
N GLY A 23 -14.44 26.97 11.06
CA GLY A 23 -13.52 27.26 9.96
C GLY A 23 -13.78 26.38 8.73
N LEU A 24 -13.98 25.07 8.95
CA LEU A 24 -14.27 24.11 7.89
C LEU A 24 -15.55 24.44 7.13
N GLN A 25 -16.62 24.88 7.80
CA GLN A 25 -17.87 25.26 7.11
C GLN A 25 -17.66 26.45 6.18
N THR A 26 -16.91 27.46 6.63
CA THR A 26 -16.57 28.63 5.81
C THR A 26 -15.70 28.22 4.62
N PHE A 27 -14.69 27.39 4.86
CA PHE A 27 -13.81 26.86 3.82
C PHE A 27 -14.60 26.07 2.76
N LYS A 28 -15.47 25.14 3.17
CA LYS A 28 -16.30 24.34 2.27
C LYS A 28 -17.19 25.20 1.38
N ALA A 29 -17.83 26.24 1.93
CA ALA A 29 -18.67 27.13 1.16
C ALA A 29 -17.87 27.87 0.08
N ALA A 30 -16.67 28.34 0.41
CA ALA A 30 -15.77 28.99 -0.54
C ALA A 30 -15.25 28.00 -1.61
N LEU A 31 -14.84 26.79 -1.21
CA LEU A 31 -14.40 25.74 -2.13
C LEU A 31 -15.51 25.35 -3.12
N GLN A 32 -16.73 25.13 -2.63
CA GLN A 32 -17.87 24.79 -3.49
C GLN A 32 -18.17 25.90 -4.50
N ARG A 33 -17.99 27.17 -4.11
CA ARG A 33 -18.13 28.29 -5.04
C ARG A 33 -17.09 28.22 -6.16
N LYS A 34 -15.84 27.83 -5.88
CA LYS A 34 -14.79 27.66 -6.89
C LYS A 34 -15.11 26.50 -7.85
N VAL A 35 -15.55 25.37 -7.30
CA VAL A 35 -16.00 24.23 -8.11
C VAL A 35 -17.16 24.62 -9.04
N ARG A 36 -18.18 25.34 -8.53
CA ARG A 36 -19.32 25.83 -9.34
C ARG A 36 -18.91 26.78 -10.45
N LEU A 37 -17.89 27.62 -10.21
CA LEU A 37 -17.35 28.54 -11.19
C LEU A 37 -16.38 27.86 -12.19
N ARG A 38 -16.18 26.54 -12.09
CA ARG A 38 -15.19 25.78 -12.87
C ARG A 38 -13.77 26.35 -12.76
N ASP A 39 -13.45 26.93 -11.61
CA ASP A 39 -12.13 27.48 -11.30
C ASP A 39 -11.28 26.37 -10.65
N GLU A 40 -10.80 25.45 -11.48
CA GLU A 40 -10.04 24.25 -11.09
C GLU A 40 -8.76 24.64 -10.32
N ALA A 41 -7.94 25.50 -10.91
CA ALA A 41 -6.69 25.96 -10.30
C ALA A 41 -6.93 26.52 -8.89
N ALA A 42 -7.99 27.31 -8.70
CA ALA A 42 -8.36 27.81 -7.39
C ALA A 42 -8.81 26.72 -6.41
N ALA A 43 -9.67 25.80 -6.86
CA ALA A 43 -10.21 24.77 -5.99
C ALA A 43 -9.09 23.88 -5.44
N HIS A 44 -8.14 23.49 -6.30
CA HIS A 44 -7.02 22.66 -5.91
C HIS A 44 -5.97 23.42 -5.09
N ALA A 45 -5.67 24.68 -5.43
CA ALA A 45 -4.82 25.52 -4.60
C ALA A 45 -5.38 25.67 -3.19
N MET A 46 -6.69 25.92 -3.06
CA MET A 46 -7.35 26.02 -1.75
C MET A 46 -7.24 24.73 -0.93
N LEU A 47 -7.43 23.56 -1.55
CA LEU A 47 -7.28 22.28 -0.85
C LEU A 47 -5.84 22.05 -0.36
N LEU A 48 -4.85 22.30 -1.22
CA LEU A 48 -3.44 22.10 -0.87
C LEU A 48 -2.99 23.09 0.20
N GLU A 49 -3.35 24.37 0.07
CA GLU A 49 -3.06 25.40 1.07
C GLU A 49 -3.73 25.09 2.41
N ALA A 50 -4.97 24.62 2.42
CA ALA A 50 -5.65 24.19 3.65
C ALA A 50 -4.92 23.03 4.34
N PHE A 51 -4.40 22.06 3.58
CA PHE A 51 -3.56 21.01 4.13
C PHE A 51 -2.27 21.55 4.73
N GLN A 52 -1.54 22.35 3.97
CA GLN A 52 -0.21 22.85 4.33
C GLN A 52 -0.22 23.88 5.45
N GLN A 53 -1.26 24.70 5.55
CA GLN A 53 -1.33 25.82 6.49
C GLN A 53 -2.23 25.55 7.70
N ALA A 54 -3.26 24.71 7.55
CA ALA A 54 -4.18 24.40 8.65
C ALA A 54 -4.03 22.96 9.15
N ALA A 55 -4.27 21.96 8.29
CA ALA A 55 -4.32 20.57 8.76
C ALA A 55 -2.97 20.12 9.37
N VAL A 56 -1.87 20.29 8.63
CA VAL A 56 -0.53 19.83 9.05
C VAL A 56 0.00 20.63 10.25
N PRO A 57 0.05 21.98 10.25
CA PRO A 57 0.67 22.72 11.36
C PRO A 57 -0.06 22.55 12.69
N PHE A 58 -1.40 22.44 12.65
CA PHE A 58 -2.22 22.24 13.84
C PHE A 58 -2.57 20.77 14.10
N ARG A 59 -2.04 19.84 13.28
CA ARG A 59 -2.23 18.38 13.40
C ARG A 59 -3.72 18.01 13.52
N SER A 60 -4.56 18.78 12.83
CA SER A 60 -6.02 18.65 12.91
C SER A 60 -6.47 17.50 12.03
N ALA A 61 -6.63 16.32 12.64
CA ALA A 61 -7.13 15.12 11.97
C ALA A 61 -8.54 15.32 11.39
N GLU A 62 -9.41 16.05 12.09
CA GLU A 62 -10.75 16.41 11.59
C GLU A 62 -10.64 17.22 10.29
N THR A 63 -9.78 18.24 10.27
CA THR A 63 -9.55 19.05 9.07
C THR A 63 -8.98 18.21 7.95
N ALA A 64 -7.96 17.39 8.23
CA ALA A 64 -7.37 16.49 7.24
C ALA A 64 -8.45 15.57 6.63
N SER A 65 -9.19 14.83 7.45
CA SER A 65 -10.23 13.90 7.02
C SER A 65 -11.30 14.58 6.15
N GLU A 66 -11.73 15.79 6.55
CA GLU A 66 -12.72 16.51 5.76
C GLU A 66 -12.17 16.99 4.41
N LEU A 67 -10.94 17.52 4.37
CA LEU A 67 -10.30 17.93 3.11
C LEU A 67 -10.10 16.72 2.17
N VAL A 68 -9.71 15.56 2.71
CA VAL A 68 -9.65 14.28 1.98
C VAL A 68 -10.98 13.95 1.34
N SER A 69 -12.08 14.07 2.09
CA SER A 69 -13.43 13.74 1.60
C SER A 69 -13.87 14.59 0.38
N LYS A 70 -13.23 15.74 0.15
CA LYS A 70 -13.51 16.65 -0.98
C LYS A 70 -12.57 16.46 -2.15
N LEU A 71 -11.33 16.02 -1.94
CA LEU A 71 -10.32 15.97 -3.00
C LEU A 71 -10.74 15.07 -4.18
N PHE A 72 -11.06 13.80 -3.93
CA PHE A 72 -11.33 12.84 -5.00
C PHE A 72 -12.62 13.15 -5.78
N PRO A 73 -13.74 13.56 -5.14
CA PRO A 73 -14.90 14.06 -5.87
C PRO A 73 -14.57 15.26 -6.76
N ILE A 74 -13.76 16.21 -6.27
CA ILE A 74 -13.36 17.38 -7.05
C ILE A 74 -12.47 17.00 -8.23
N LEU A 75 -11.48 16.12 -8.03
CA LEU A 75 -10.65 15.59 -9.12
C LEU A 75 -11.53 14.96 -10.21
N LYS A 76 -12.49 14.12 -9.81
CA LYS A 76 -13.44 13.50 -10.74
C LYS A 76 -14.32 14.52 -11.46
N ASP A 77 -14.83 15.54 -10.76
CA ASP A 77 -15.67 16.60 -11.33
C ASP A 77 -14.96 17.46 -12.38
N PHE A 78 -13.62 17.55 -12.29
CA PHE A 78 -12.76 18.22 -13.27
C PHE A 78 -12.17 17.27 -14.32
N GLY A 79 -12.45 15.96 -14.24
CA GLY A 79 -12.01 14.97 -15.23
C GLY A 79 -10.65 14.32 -14.95
N HIS A 80 -10.04 14.58 -13.80
CA HIS A 80 -8.79 13.96 -13.37
C HIS A 80 -9.06 12.59 -12.74
N ASN A 81 -9.33 11.59 -13.58
CA ASN A 81 -9.56 10.20 -13.15
C ASN A 81 -8.31 9.35 -13.39
N GLY A 82 -7.17 9.72 -12.81
CA GLY A 82 -5.91 8.99 -12.97
C GLY A 82 -4.99 9.52 -14.06
N ASP A 83 -5.13 10.79 -14.44
CA ASP A 83 -4.15 11.47 -15.28
C ASP A 83 -2.94 11.96 -14.46
N LEU A 84 -1.89 12.41 -15.15
CA LEU A 84 -0.66 12.93 -14.51
C LEU A 84 -0.95 14.05 -13.51
N TRP A 85 -1.89 14.93 -13.86
CA TRP A 85 -2.22 16.06 -13.03
C TRP A 85 -2.87 15.64 -11.72
N GLY A 86 -3.84 14.71 -11.77
CA GLY A 86 -4.42 14.12 -10.57
C GLY A 86 -3.39 13.38 -9.72
N ILE A 87 -2.50 12.61 -10.35
CA ILE A 87 -1.38 11.91 -9.69
C ILE A 87 -0.52 12.88 -8.89
N GLU A 88 -0.11 14.00 -9.49
CA GLU A 88 0.70 15.03 -8.82
C GLU A 88 -0.01 15.62 -7.60
N LYS A 89 -1.33 15.85 -7.67
CA LYS A 89 -2.09 16.38 -6.53
C LYS A 89 -2.19 15.36 -5.41
N VAL A 90 -2.44 14.09 -5.71
CA VAL A 90 -2.46 13.03 -4.70
C VAL A 90 -1.10 12.91 -4.02
N ARG A 91 0.00 12.90 -4.79
CA ARG A 91 1.37 12.88 -4.25
C ARG A 91 1.62 14.04 -3.30
N ALA A 92 1.24 15.26 -3.67
CA ALA A 92 1.43 16.44 -2.84
C ALA A 92 0.72 16.32 -1.48
N ILE A 93 -0.48 15.74 -1.43
CA ILE A 93 -1.22 15.52 -0.18
C ILE A 93 -0.58 14.41 0.66
N ILE A 94 -0.12 13.30 0.05
CA ILE A 94 0.64 12.26 0.80
C ILE A 94 1.89 12.88 1.44
N SER A 95 2.63 13.71 0.69
CA SER A 95 3.79 14.41 1.25
C SER A 95 3.43 15.31 2.44
N CYS A 96 2.25 15.94 2.42
CA CYS A 96 1.77 16.72 3.57
C CYS A 96 1.57 15.84 4.82
N PHE A 97 0.97 14.65 4.68
CA PHE A 97 0.83 13.71 5.79
C PHE A 97 2.17 13.22 6.33
N MET A 98 3.14 12.94 5.44
CA MET A 98 4.46 12.46 5.81
C MET A 98 5.34 13.52 6.50
N ASN A 99 5.06 14.81 6.29
CA ASN A 99 5.84 15.90 6.89
C ASN A 99 5.60 16.10 8.39
N VAL A 100 4.56 15.51 8.98
CA VAL A 100 4.41 15.53 10.44
C VAL A 100 5.40 14.54 11.05
N PRO A 101 6.19 14.89 12.09
CA PRO A 101 7.09 13.96 12.78
C PRO A 101 6.35 12.82 13.51
N GLU A 102 6.97 11.64 13.62
CA GLU A 102 6.35 10.46 14.27
C GLU A 102 5.93 10.73 15.72
N GLY A 103 6.75 11.41 16.52
CA GLY A 103 6.43 11.72 17.92
C GLY A 103 5.32 12.76 18.12
N GLU A 104 4.77 13.33 17.06
CA GLU A 104 3.75 14.39 17.13
C GLU A 104 2.38 13.96 16.59
N VAL A 105 2.27 12.78 15.99
CA VAL A 105 0.98 12.33 15.44
C VAL A 105 0.09 11.71 16.48
N SER A 106 -1.20 12.02 16.36
CA SER A 106 -2.26 11.32 17.08
C SER A 106 -2.74 10.11 16.30
N VAL A 107 -3.37 9.17 16.99
CA VAL A 107 -4.07 8.03 16.36
C VAL A 107 -5.05 8.52 15.28
N ALA A 108 -5.83 9.57 15.56
CA ALA A 108 -6.78 10.15 14.61
C ALA A 108 -6.09 10.68 13.34
N TRP A 109 -4.89 11.26 13.47
CA TRP A 109 -4.10 11.70 12.31
C TRP A 109 -3.66 10.51 11.46
N CYS A 110 -3.12 9.46 12.10
CA CYS A 110 -2.69 8.24 11.41
C CYS A 110 -3.86 7.55 10.70
N GLN A 111 -5.04 7.47 11.34
CA GLN A 111 -6.26 6.96 10.70
C GLN A 111 -6.66 7.79 9.48
N SER A 112 -6.60 9.12 9.58
CA SER A 112 -6.90 10.01 8.45
C SER A 112 -5.90 9.82 7.29
N HIS A 113 -4.63 9.58 7.60
CA HIS A 113 -3.60 9.27 6.60
C HIS A 113 -3.88 7.93 5.91
N VAL A 114 -4.14 6.86 6.66
CA VAL A 114 -4.50 5.54 6.09
C VAL A 114 -5.74 5.67 5.21
N GLN A 115 -6.80 6.33 5.69
CA GLN A 115 -8.03 6.54 4.94
C GLN A 115 -7.78 7.32 3.64
N PHE A 116 -6.88 8.30 3.66
CA PHE A 116 -6.50 9.03 2.45
C PHE A 116 -5.89 8.10 1.40
N VAL A 117 -4.90 7.30 1.78
CA VAL A 117 -4.20 6.42 0.84
C VAL A 117 -5.12 5.32 0.32
N VAL A 118 -5.98 4.76 1.17
CA VAL A 118 -7.02 3.81 0.73
C VAL A 118 -7.97 4.45 -0.29
N SER A 119 -8.39 5.70 -0.04
CA SER A 119 -9.24 6.44 -0.98
C SER A 119 -8.50 6.77 -2.27
N ALA A 120 -7.19 7.05 -2.21
CA ALA A 120 -6.35 7.27 -3.38
C ALA A 120 -6.21 6.00 -4.24
N LEU A 121 -6.00 4.84 -3.62
CA LEU A 121 -6.00 3.55 -4.31
C LEU A 121 -7.36 3.27 -4.96
N GLY A 122 -8.46 3.56 -4.27
CA GLY A 122 -9.81 3.43 -4.82
C GLY A 122 -10.06 4.34 -6.02
N TRP A 123 -9.67 5.61 -5.92
CA TRP A 123 -9.75 6.58 -7.02
C TRP A 123 -8.89 6.14 -8.21
N TRP A 124 -7.67 5.70 -7.96
CA TRP A 124 -6.74 5.21 -8.98
C TRP A 124 -7.30 4.01 -9.74
N ARG A 125 -7.79 3.00 -9.01
CA ARG A 125 -8.38 1.78 -9.60
C ARG A 125 -9.64 2.11 -10.41
N ALA A 126 -10.48 3.03 -9.93
CA ALA A 126 -11.68 3.46 -10.65
C ALA A 126 -11.36 4.30 -11.90
N GLY A 127 -10.21 4.96 -11.91
CA GLY A 127 -9.73 5.82 -13.00
C GLY A 127 -8.99 5.10 -14.12
N LYS A 128 -8.65 3.81 -13.98
CA LYS A 128 -8.05 2.99 -15.06
C LYS A 128 -9.05 2.78 -16.21
N ASN A 129 -9.39 3.84 -16.93
CA ASN A 129 -10.14 3.81 -18.17
C ASN A 129 -9.12 3.78 -19.32
N PRO A 130 -9.10 2.75 -20.19
CA PRO A 130 -8.06 2.53 -21.20
C PRO A 130 -7.78 3.70 -22.16
N GLN A 131 -8.70 4.66 -22.24
CA GLN A 131 -8.65 5.79 -23.17
C GLN A 131 -7.99 7.04 -22.58
N ASP A 132 -7.92 7.18 -21.25
CA ASP A 132 -7.37 8.35 -20.55
C ASP A 132 -5.96 8.09 -20.00
N CYS A 133 -5.36 6.96 -20.38
CA CYS A 133 -4.19 6.41 -19.72
C CYS A 133 -2.93 7.26 -19.91
N VAL A 134 -2.35 7.62 -18.77
CA VAL A 134 -0.90 7.77 -18.62
C VAL A 134 -0.22 6.50 -19.12
N ASP A 135 0.99 6.62 -19.66
CA ASP A 135 1.74 5.45 -20.12
C ASP A 135 1.80 4.34 -19.03
N GLY A 136 1.92 3.09 -19.49
CA GLY A 136 1.88 1.94 -18.60
C GLY A 136 2.95 2.01 -17.50
N GLU A 137 4.09 2.63 -17.78
CA GLU A 137 5.17 2.81 -16.80
C GLU A 137 4.78 3.78 -15.67
N THR A 138 4.22 4.94 -15.98
CA THR A 138 3.78 5.89 -14.95
C THR A 138 2.65 5.31 -14.11
N SER A 139 1.74 4.58 -14.75
CA SER A 139 0.64 3.87 -14.09
C SER A 139 1.17 2.88 -13.05
N ILE A 140 2.13 2.05 -13.44
CA ILE A 140 2.82 1.10 -12.56
C ILE A 140 3.53 1.83 -11.41
N ASN A 141 4.32 2.84 -11.73
CA ASN A 141 5.10 3.59 -10.74
C ASN A 141 4.21 4.27 -9.70
N PHE A 142 3.03 4.75 -10.10
CA PHE A 142 2.09 5.37 -9.17
C PHE A 142 1.37 4.33 -8.29
N SER A 143 1.00 3.17 -8.85
CA SER A 143 0.47 2.04 -8.06
C SER A 143 1.45 1.59 -6.98
N VAL A 144 2.73 1.42 -7.34
CA VAL A 144 3.79 1.06 -6.39
C VAL A 144 3.90 2.13 -5.29
N PHE A 145 3.98 3.40 -5.68
CA PHE A 145 4.05 4.52 -4.74
C PHE A 145 2.88 4.55 -3.74
N LEU A 146 1.65 4.28 -4.19
CA LEU A 146 0.49 4.25 -3.30
C LEU A 146 0.54 3.08 -2.31
N ASN A 147 1.00 1.91 -2.73
CA ASN A 147 1.17 0.76 -1.84
C ASN A 147 2.28 1.00 -0.80
N GLU A 148 3.39 1.62 -1.20
CA GLU A 148 4.46 2.03 -0.28
C GLU A 148 3.92 3.04 0.74
N ALA A 149 3.19 4.06 0.28
CA ALA A 149 2.56 5.04 1.16
C ALA A 149 1.55 4.39 2.13
N LEU A 150 0.78 3.41 1.67
CA LEU A 150 -0.18 2.69 2.50
C LEU A 150 0.53 1.85 3.56
N CYS A 151 1.62 1.19 3.19
CA CYS A 151 2.47 0.45 4.12
C CYS A 151 3.00 1.37 5.22
N HIS A 152 3.61 2.51 4.85
CA HIS A 152 4.10 3.49 5.82
C HIS A 152 3.00 4.06 6.72
N ALA A 153 1.84 4.38 6.16
CA ALA A 153 0.72 4.91 6.95
C ALA A 153 0.23 3.89 8.00
N ASN A 154 0.14 2.61 7.63
CA ASN A 154 -0.26 1.54 8.55
C ASN A 154 0.81 1.23 9.60
N MET A 155 2.10 1.20 9.24
CA MET A 155 3.19 1.07 10.20
C MET A 155 3.14 2.17 11.27
N ARG A 156 2.95 3.40 10.81
CA ARG A 156 2.83 4.55 11.70
C ARG A 156 1.60 4.48 12.60
N LEU A 157 0.47 3.99 12.07
CA LEU A 157 -0.73 3.74 12.87
C LEU A 157 -0.45 2.67 13.94
N ALA A 158 0.21 1.57 13.59
CA ALA A 158 0.54 0.49 14.51
C ALA A 158 1.39 0.97 15.69
N HIS A 159 2.36 1.86 15.45
CA HIS A 159 3.16 2.50 16.51
C HIS A 159 2.31 3.46 17.36
N CYS A 160 1.42 4.25 16.76
CA CYS A 160 0.56 5.17 17.51
C CYS A 160 -0.48 4.46 18.39
N THR A 161 -0.78 3.20 18.10
CA THR A 161 -1.72 2.38 18.88
C THR A 161 -1.01 1.27 19.65
N GLU A 162 0.29 1.41 19.96
CA GLU A 162 1.05 0.35 20.64
C GLU A 162 0.50 -0.06 22.01
N ASP A 163 -0.18 0.85 22.71
CA ASP A 163 -0.86 0.59 23.99
C ASP A 163 -2.16 -0.24 23.83
N ASP A 164 -2.68 -0.35 22.59
CA ASP A 164 -3.83 -1.17 22.21
C ASP A 164 -3.37 -2.29 21.28
N GLU A 165 -3.05 -3.45 21.87
CA GLU A 165 -2.45 -4.58 21.14
C GLU A 165 -3.29 -5.03 19.94
N GLU A 166 -4.62 -5.02 20.06
CA GLU A 166 -5.53 -5.42 18.99
C GLU A 166 -5.43 -4.45 17.81
N ALA A 167 -5.55 -3.15 18.09
CA ALA A 167 -5.45 -2.11 17.08
C ALA A 167 -4.05 -2.05 16.43
N SER A 168 -2.99 -2.20 17.23
CA SER A 168 -1.61 -2.25 16.75
C SER A 168 -1.38 -3.44 15.82
N CYS A 169 -1.84 -4.64 16.21
CA CYS A 169 -1.72 -5.84 15.39
C CYS A 169 -2.52 -5.75 14.10
N GLU A 170 -3.74 -5.20 14.12
CA GLU A 170 -4.54 -4.98 12.90
C GLU A 170 -3.83 -4.02 11.94
N ALA A 171 -3.33 -2.89 12.45
CA ALA A 171 -2.59 -1.94 11.63
C ALA A 171 -1.30 -2.57 11.06
N LEU A 172 -0.57 -3.36 11.84
CA LEU A 172 0.64 -4.04 11.39
C LEU A 172 0.33 -5.13 10.35
N ALA A 173 -0.76 -5.88 10.49
CA ALA A 173 -1.21 -6.84 9.49
C ALA A 173 -1.58 -6.15 8.16
N ASN A 174 -2.20 -4.98 8.22
CA ASN A 174 -2.50 -4.16 7.04
C ASN A 174 -1.23 -3.59 6.40
N ALA A 175 -0.25 -3.15 7.21
CA ALA A 175 1.06 -2.75 6.70
C ALA A 175 1.75 -3.90 5.98
N TYR A 176 1.69 -5.11 6.56
CA TYR A 176 2.28 -6.31 5.96
C TYR A 176 1.62 -6.66 4.63
N LYS A 177 0.29 -6.64 4.55
CA LYS A 177 -0.41 -6.88 3.28
C LYS A 177 -0.01 -5.87 2.21
N ALA A 178 0.10 -4.58 2.56
CA ALA A 178 0.53 -3.54 1.64
C ALA A 178 2.00 -3.70 1.21
N SER A 179 2.90 -4.08 2.13
CA SER A 179 4.31 -4.26 1.83
C SER A 179 4.56 -5.39 0.82
N LEU A 180 3.76 -6.45 0.85
CA LEU A 180 3.84 -7.56 -0.13
C LEU A 180 3.55 -7.11 -1.57
N CYS A 181 2.88 -5.97 -1.75
CA CYS A 181 2.65 -5.36 -3.07
C CYS A 181 3.82 -4.47 -3.53
N CYS A 182 4.85 -4.30 -2.70
CA CYS A 182 5.97 -3.40 -2.92
C CYS A 182 7.25 -4.17 -3.30
N ALA A 183 7.16 -5.12 -4.24
CA ALA A 183 8.27 -6.03 -4.58
C ALA A 183 9.59 -5.34 -5.00
N LEU A 184 9.52 -4.07 -5.43
CA LEU A 184 10.69 -3.27 -5.80
C LEU A 184 11.40 -2.65 -4.59
N ASN A 185 10.80 -2.72 -3.41
CA ASN A 185 11.29 -2.10 -2.18
C ASN A 185 11.43 -3.15 -1.08
N MET A 186 12.48 -3.98 -1.22
CA MET A 186 12.77 -5.07 -0.29
C MET A 186 13.02 -4.56 1.13
N GLU A 187 13.62 -3.38 1.30
CA GLU A 187 13.86 -2.78 2.61
C GLU A 187 12.56 -2.51 3.36
N LEU A 188 11.54 -2.00 2.66
CA LEU A 188 10.21 -1.79 3.24
C LEU A 188 9.58 -3.12 3.68
N ILE A 189 9.62 -4.16 2.83
CA ILE A 189 9.11 -5.50 3.18
C ILE A 189 9.80 -6.02 4.43
N LEU A 190 11.13 -5.98 4.46
CA LEU A 190 11.93 -6.47 5.59
C LEU A 190 11.67 -5.67 6.86
N SER A 191 11.48 -4.36 6.78
CA SER A 191 11.14 -3.52 7.93
C SER A 191 9.83 -3.96 8.58
N VAL A 192 8.77 -4.22 7.80
CA VAL A 192 7.50 -4.71 8.34
C VAL A 192 7.61 -6.14 8.87
N VAL A 193 8.34 -7.01 8.16
CA VAL A 193 8.61 -8.39 8.60
C VAL A 193 9.33 -8.40 9.94
N MET A 194 10.30 -7.51 10.16
CA MET A 194 11.01 -7.41 11.44
C MET A 194 10.08 -6.99 12.57
N GLU A 195 9.19 -6.03 12.33
CA GLU A 195 8.21 -5.61 13.33
C GLU A 195 7.24 -6.75 13.69
N LEU A 196 6.75 -7.49 12.69
CA LEU A 196 5.94 -8.70 12.91
C LEU A 196 6.68 -9.76 13.71
N ARG A 197 7.97 -10.01 13.43
CA ARG A 197 8.74 -11.02 14.16
C ARG A 197 8.77 -10.73 15.66
N CYS A 198 8.83 -9.47 16.07
CA CYS A 198 8.82 -9.09 17.49
C CYS A 198 7.50 -9.47 18.19
N ARG A 199 6.39 -9.53 17.45
CA ARG A 199 5.04 -9.85 17.95
C ARG A 199 4.69 -11.35 17.89
N LEU A 200 5.34 -12.09 17.00
CA LEU A 200 5.09 -13.52 16.79
C LEU A 200 5.79 -14.42 17.82
N THR A 201 5.24 -15.62 18.03
CA THR A 201 5.89 -16.70 18.78
C THR A 201 7.12 -17.22 18.03
N GLU A 202 8.02 -17.89 18.76
CA GLU A 202 9.24 -18.46 18.17
C GLU A 202 8.93 -19.42 17.01
N THR A 203 7.92 -20.28 17.16
CA THR A 203 7.44 -21.17 16.09
C THR A 203 6.98 -20.38 14.87
N GLU A 204 6.12 -19.37 15.04
CA GLU A 204 5.58 -18.60 13.92
C GLU A 204 6.66 -17.81 13.17
N ARG A 205 7.68 -17.29 13.88
CA ARG A 205 8.80 -16.54 13.28
C ARG A 205 9.56 -17.34 12.23
N VAL A 206 9.72 -18.65 12.45
CA VAL A 206 10.41 -19.55 11.51
C VAL A 206 9.66 -19.65 10.20
N PHE A 207 8.33 -19.67 10.25
CA PHE A 207 7.47 -19.85 9.09
C PHE A 207 7.06 -18.55 8.40
N LEU A 208 7.35 -17.40 9.01
CA LEU A 208 7.04 -16.09 8.44
C LEU A 208 7.68 -15.94 7.05
N VAL A 209 8.91 -16.41 6.83
CA VAL A 209 9.57 -16.33 5.51
C VAL A 209 8.78 -17.04 4.41
N ALA A 210 8.18 -18.20 4.71
CA ALA A 210 7.34 -18.92 3.77
C ALA A 210 6.07 -18.13 3.45
N ARG A 211 5.42 -17.56 4.48
CA ARG A 211 4.24 -16.68 4.30
C ARG A 211 4.58 -15.42 3.51
N THR A 212 5.76 -14.84 3.74
CA THR A 212 6.19 -13.62 3.04
C THR A 212 6.50 -13.91 1.57
N ILE A 213 7.23 -14.99 1.27
CA ILE A 213 7.48 -15.41 -0.12
C ILE A 213 6.16 -15.71 -0.83
N HIS A 214 5.28 -16.49 -0.21
CA HIS A 214 3.99 -16.82 -0.80
C HIS A 214 3.15 -15.56 -1.05
N GLY A 215 3.06 -14.68 -0.06
CA GLY A 215 2.29 -13.43 -0.15
C GLY A 215 2.83 -12.48 -1.22
N LEU A 216 4.15 -12.31 -1.31
CA LEU A 216 4.82 -11.48 -2.31
C LEU A 216 4.51 -11.96 -3.74
N LEU A 217 4.55 -13.27 -3.95
CA LEU A 217 4.25 -13.86 -5.24
C LEU A 217 2.74 -13.78 -5.55
N SER A 218 1.88 -13.96 -4.56
CA SER A 218 0.42 -13.86 -4.71
C SER A 218 -0.01 -12.45 -5.10
N ALA A 219 0.67 -11.42 -4.59
CA ALA A 219 0.36 -10.02 -4.86
C ALA A 219 0.61 -9.58 -6.31
N THR A 220 1.33 -10.37 -7.11
CA THR A 220 1.52 -10.09 -8.55
C THR A 220 0.19 -10.12 -9.31
N GLY A 221 -0.71 -11.00 -8.86
CA GLY A 221 -2.07 -11.20 -9.38
C GLY A 221 -3.03 -10.02 -9.29
N GLU A 222 -2.67 -8.97 -8.55
CA GLU A 222 -3.61 -7.90 -8.17
C GLU A 222 -3.53 -6.65 -9.07
N ASP A 223 -2.99 -6.76 -10.29
CA ASP A 223 -2.90 -5.64 -11.24
C ASP A 223 -2.13 -4.43 -10.64
N MET A 224 -1.14 -4.76 -9.79
CA MET A 224 -0.34 -3.84 -8.96
C MET A 224 0.89 -3.27 -9.66
N GLY A 225 1.17 -3.74 -10.89
CA GLY A 225 2.28 -3.27 -11.71
C GLY A 225 3.63 -3.96 -11.45
N VAL A 226 3.65 -5.02 -10.66
CA VAL A 226 4.84 -5.84 -10.46
C VAL A 226 4.77 -7.07 -11.37
N SER A 227 5.71 -7.19 -12.30
CA SER A 227 5.81 -8.41 -13.12
C SER A 227 6.09 -9.64 -12.22
N PRO A 228 5.47 -10.82 -12.49
CA PRO A 228 5.74 -12.07 -11.78
C PRO A 228 7.23 -12.38 -11.59
N ARG A 229 8.04 -12.05 -12.61
CA ARG A 229 9.49 -12.30 -12.58
C ARG A 229 10.25 -11.45 -11.56
N ARG A 230 9.91 -10.16 -11.44
CA ARG A 230 10.51 -9.29 -10.42
C ARG A 230 10.13 -9.72 -9.01
N ALA A 231 8.87 -10.10 -8.77
CA ALA A 231 8.46 -10.64 -7.47
C ALA A 231 9.23 -11.93 -7.13
N LEU A 232 9.48 -12.80 -8.12
CA LEU A 232 10.29 -13.99 -7.93
C LEU A 232 11.76 -13.68 -7.60
N ASP A 233 12.36 -12.70 -8.28
CA ASP A 233 13.73 -12.27 -8.00
C ASP A 233 13.85 -11.69 -6.58
N THR A 234 12.85 -10.91 -6.13
CA THR A 234 12.78 -10.42 -4.75
C THR A 234 12.58 -11.59 -3.77
N ALA A 235 11.67 -12.53 -4.02
CA ALA A 235 11.46 -13.69 -3.18
C ALA A 235 12.73 -14.55 -3.00
N ARG A 236 13.50 -14.74 -4.08
CA ARG A 236 14.80 -15.41 -4.04
C ARG A 236 15.82 -14.66 -3.19
N SER A 237 15.85 -13.33 -3.30
CA SER A 237 16.74 -12.49 -2.51
C SER A 237 16.42 -12.56 -1.02
N MET A 238 15.14 -12.73 -0.66
CA MET A 238 14.71 -12.93 0.72
C MET A 238 15.13 -14.29 1.30
N LEU A 239 15.20 -15.34 0.47
CA LEU A 239 15.62 -16.68 0.88
C LEU A 239 17.15 -16.83 0.87
N SER A 240 17.85 -15.92 1.56
CA SER A 240 19.28 -16.06 1.82
C SER A 240 19.54 -17.20 2.83
N HIS A 241 20.79 -17.67 2.91
CA HIS A 241 21.17 -18.79 3.79
C HIS A 241 20.82 -18.59 5.28
N GLU A 242 20.61 -17.36 5.73
CA GLU A 242 20.29 -17.03 7.13
C GLU A 242 18.78 -16.85 7.38
N ALA A 243 17.95 -16.89 6.34
CA ALA A 243 16.52 -16.62 6.47
C ALA A 243 15.76 -17.74 7.21
N VAL A 244 16.27 -18.97 7.15
CA VAL A 244 15.69 -20.15 7.82
C VAL A 244 16.74 -20.74 8.77
N PRO A 245 16.43 -20.92 10.07
CA PRO A 245 17.34 -21.58 11.00
C PRO A 245 17.70 -23.00 10.53
N ALA A 246 18.93 -23.45 10.83
CA ALA A 246 19.41 -24.78 10.40
C ALA A 246 18.53 -25.95 10.89
N GLU A 247 17.86 -25.76 12.03
CA GLU A 247 16.89 -26.69 12.62
C GLU A 247 15.70 -26.96 11.70
N HIS A 248 15.40 -26.00 10.82
CA HIS A 248 14.31 -26.04 9.85
C HIS A 248 14.82 -26.10 8.41
N ALA A 249 15.99 -26.72 8.18
CA ALA A 249 16.60 -26.88 6.84
C ALA A 249 15.65 -27.51 5.80
N ALA A 250 14.70 -28.35 6.24
CA ALA A 250 13.67 -28.92 5.38
C ALA A 250 12.75 -27.84 4.76
N LEU A 251 12.35 -26.82 5.54
CA LEU A 251 11.58 -25.68 5.06
C LEU A 251 12.40 -24.87 4.04
N GLY A 252 13.66 -24.58 4.37
CA GLY A 252 14.55 -23.86 3.46
C GLY A 252 14.73 -24.58 2.12
N SER A 253 14.94 -25.90 2.17
CA SER A 253 15.07 -26.74 0.97
C SER A 253 13.78 -26.72 0.13
N PHE A 254 12.62 -26.89 0.77
CA PHE A 254 11.33 -26.80 0.11
C PHE A 254 11.13 -25.45 -0.60
N LEU A 255 11.40 -24.33 0.09
CA LEU A 255 11.24 -23.00 -0.49
C LEU A 255 12.18 -22.77 -1.68
N HIS A 256 13.43 -23.24 -1.60
CA HIS A 256 14.37 -23.16 -2.73
C HIS A 256 13.87 -23.97 -3.94
N ASP A 257 13.38 -25.19 -3.72
CA ASP A 257 12.89 -26.06 -4.79
C ASP A 257 11.64 -25.47 -5.45
N VAL A 258 10.70 -24.94 -4.67
CA VAL A 258 9.49 -24.29 -5.18
C VAL A 258 9.85 -23.05 -6.01
N LEU A 259 10.73 -22.17 -5.52
CA LEU A 259 11.19 -21.00 -6.26
C LEU A 259 11.96 -21.36 -7.54
N PHE A 260 12.64 -22.51 -7.57
CA PHE A 260 13.29 -23.04 -8.77
C PHE A 260 12.27 -23.51 -9.80
N ILE A 261 11.21 -24.19 -9.36
CA ILE A 261 10.11 -24.63 -10.23
C ILE A 261 9.40 -23.41 -10.82
N PHE A 262 9.07 -22.40 -10.01
CA PHE A 262 8.41 -21.18 -10.47
C PHE A 262 9.21 -20.47 -11.57
N ASP A 263 10.52 -20.33 -11.39
CA ASP A 263 11.39 -19.73 -12.41
C ASP A 263 11.47 -20.55 -13.70
N SER A 264 11.48 -21.87 -13.58
CA SER A 264 11.49 -22.77 -14.73
C SER A 264 10.21 -22.62 -15.56
N VAL A 265 9.06 -22.50 -14.89
CA VAL A 265 7.76 -22.29 -15.53
C VAL A 265 7.69 -20.89 -16.15
N LEU A 266 8.05 -19.83 -15.41
CA LEU A 266 8.03 -18.44 -15.90
C LEU A 266 9.02 -18.17 -17.05
N LYS A 267 10.05 -19.01 -17.22
CA LYS A 267 10.94 -19.00 -18.41
C LYS A 267 10.30 -19.63 -19.65
N THR A 268 9.24 -20.41 -19.50
CA THR A 268 8.62 -21.17 -20.59
C THR A 268 7.08 -21.02 -20.64
N PRO A 269 6.54 -19.79 -20.62
CA PRO A 269 5.09 -19.54 -20.46
C PRO A 269 4.25 -20.17 -21.58
N THR A 270 4.79 -20.27 -22.80
CA THR A 270 4.10 -20.86 -23.96
C THR A 270 3.91 -22.39 -23.91
N ARG A 271 4.30 -23.06 -22.82
CA ARG A 271 4.24 -24.52 -22.70
C ARG A 271 3.37 -24.94 -21.50
N PRO A 272 2.04 -25.09 -21.68
CA PRO A 272 1.14 -25.55 -20.62
C PRO A 272 1.56 -26.88 -19.96
N SER A 273 2.25 -27.74 -20.71
CA SER A 273 2.80 -28.99 -20.18
C SER A 273 3.84 -28.78 -19.08
N VAL A 274 4.62 -27.68 -19.15
CA VAL A 274 5.66 -27.36 -18.16
C VAL A 274 5.03 -26.84 -16.88
N GLU A 275 4.00 -25.99 -16.99
CA GLU A 275 3.20 -25.55 -15.84
C GLU A 275 2.53 -26.75 -15.14
N GLN A 276 1.86 -27.63 -15.90
CA GLN A 276 1.24 -28.83 -15.34
C GLN A 276 2.25 -29.76 -14.66
N LEU A 277 3.44 -29.91 -15.26
CA LEU A 277 4.53 -30.68 -14.63
C LEU A 277 5.01 -29.99 -13.35
N GLY A 278 5.22 -28.67 -13.39
CA GLY A 278 5.59 -27.86 -12.23
C GLY A 278 4.61 -28.04 -11.07
N GLY A 279 3.30 -27.94 -11.34
CA GLY A 279 2.26 -28.17 -10.35
C GLY A 279 2.32 -29.57 -9.72
N ARG A 280 2.52 -30.61 -10.53
CA ARG A 280 2.69 -32.00 -10.02
C ARG A 280 3.94 -32.17 -9.16
N VAL A 281 5.05 -31.51 -9.53
CA VAL A 281 6.29 -31.56 -8.74
C VAL A 281 6.10 -30.84 -7.41
N ILE A 282 5.47 -29.66 -7.40
CA ILE A 282 5.14 -28.93 -6.16
C ILE A 282 4.24 -29.79 -5.27
N GLU A 283 3.20 -30.41 -5.81
CA GLU A 283 2.30 -31.27 -5.04
C GLU A 283 3.05 -32.47 -4.43
N ALA A 284 4.01 -33.05 -5.16
CA ALA A 284 4.88 -34.10 -4.64
C ALA A 284 5.82 -33.58 -3.53
N LEU A 285 6.38 -32.37 -3.66
CA LEU A 285 7.17 -31.72 -2.62
C LEU A 285 6.33 -31.44 -1.37
N CYS A 286 5.12 -30.89 -1.51
CA CYS A 286 4.22 -30.66 -0.38
C CYS A 286 3.92 -31.96 0.39
N ARG A 287 3.75 -33.09 -0.32
CA ARG A 287 3.60 -34.42 0.31
C ARG A 287 4.88 -34.89 1.00
N ALA A 288 6.05 -34.71 0.36
CA ALA A 288 7.33 -35.15 0.91
C ALA A 288 7.73 -34.36 2.16
N TYR A 289 7.41 -33.06 2.20
CA TYR A 289 7.72 -32.15 3.29
C TYR A 289 6.53 -31.91 4.25
N ALA A 290 5.46 -32.71 4.18
CA ALA A 290 4.20 -32.47 4.89
C ALA A 290 4.37 -32.14 6.39
N THR A 291 5.22 -32.91 7.11
CA THR A 291 5.48 -32.67 8.54
C THR A 291 6.21 -31.36 8.79
N ALA A 292 7.14 -30.98 7.91
CA ALA A 292 7.86 -29.71 8.03
C ALA A 292 6.99 -28.50 7.65
N LEU A 293 5.95 -28.72 6.84
CA LEU A 293 5.05 -27.68 6.33
C LEU A 293 3.75 -27.53 7.14
N GLU A 294 3.51 -28.37 8.14
CA GLU A 294 2.26 -28.35 8.93
C GLU A 294 1.85 -26.93 9.39
N PRO A 295 2.76 -26.06 9.89
CA PRO A 295 2.40 -24.69 10.32
C PRO A 295 2.04 -23.71 9.19
N VAL A 296 2.27 -24.11 7.94
CA VAL A 296 1.96 -23.35 6.72
C VAL A 296 1.20 -24.20 5.70
N ALA A 297 0.49 -25.23 6.18
CA ALA A 297 -0.30 -26.12 5.33
C ALA A 297 -1.49 -25.40 4.66
N ASP A 298 -1.85 -24.21 5.14
CA ASP A 298 -2.84 -23.32 4.52
C ASP A 298 -2.34 -22.66 3.21
N LEU A 299 -1.03 -22.67 2.95
CA LEU A 299 -0.46 -22.06 1.75
C LEU A 299 -0.58 -22.99 0.53
N ASP A 300 -1.36 -22.57 -0.47
CA ASP A 300 -1.56 -23.32 -1.72
C ASP A 300 -0.56 -22.91 -2.80
N TRP A 301 0.63 -23.53 -2.74
CA TRP A 301 1.71 -23.31 -3.69
C TRP A 301 1.37 -23.73 -5.14
N VAL A 302 0.41 -24.64 -5.33
CA VAL A 302 0.01 -25.09 -6.67
C VAL A 302 -0.92 -24.05 -7.29
N ALA A 303 -1.93 -23.57 -6.54
CA ALA A 303 -2.79 -22.48 -6.98
C ALA A 303 -1.98 -21.21 -7.28
N LEU A 304 -0.96 -20.92 -6.46
CA LEU A 304 -0.05 -19.80 -6.69
C LEU A 304 0.72 -19.93 -8.03
N LEU A 305 1.22 -21.13 -8.36
CA LEU A 305 1.90 -21.34 -9.65
C LEU A 305 0.95 -21.05 -10.83
N HIS A 306 -0.29 -21.53 -10.75
CA HIS A 306 -1.30 -21.31 -11.79
C HIS A 306 -1.60 -19.82 -11.97
N ALA A 307 -1.82 -19.09 -10.87
CA ALA A 307 -2.11 -17.66 -10.90
C ALA A 307 -0.99 -16.86 -11.58
N LEU A 308 0.28 -17.19 -11.30
CA LEU A 308 1.45 -16.52 -11.90
C LEU A 308 1.55 -16.71 -13.41
N CYS A 309 1.02 -17.82 -13.95
CA CYS A 309 1.11 -18.14 -15.39
C CYS A 309 0.02 -17.45 -16.20
N THR A 310 -1.19 -17.32 -15.66
CA THR A 310 -2.32 -16.67 -16.32
C THR A 310 -2.11 -15.18 -16.62
N GLU A 311 -1.18 -14.52 -15.94
CA GLU A 311 -0.90 -13.09 -16.15
C GLU A 311 0.28 -12.80 -17.09
N SER A 312 0.88 -13.86 -17.66
CA SER A 312 2.00 -13.73 -18.59
C SER A 312 1.59 -13.75 -20.07
N GLU A 313 0.28 -13.89 -20.37
CA GLU A 313 -0.30 -13.91 -21.73
C GLU A 313 -0.92 -12.56 -22.11
#